data_AF-A0A936GA97-F1
#
_entry.id   AF-A0A936GA97-F1
#
_cell.length_a   1.000
_cell.length_b   1.000
_cell.length_c   1.000
_cell.angle_alpha   90.00
_cell.angle_beta   90.00
_cell.angle_gamma   90.00
#
_symmetry.space_group_name_H-M   'P 1'
#
loop_
_entity.id
_entity.type
_entity.pdbx_description
1 polymer ?
#
loop_
_entity_poly.entity_id
_entity_poly.type
_entity_poly.pdbx_seq_one_letter_code
_entity_poly.pdbx_strand_id
1 'polypeptide(L)'
;MEKSRARWWDLPAAIFLLLMIIFSAWRLQTTDWAEGLGYVFNVAVLGLFIGLALGQSSFQKRGVFLLSIGYMLVVFTWQWFGYIDFPKEESYLGDRLLILAGRLLTGMSEFASGRPVKDPLIFLALLFIPYWFTALVSGYQLTRHANALAATLPSGVLMFIIFLNHYTTRDYSWLFGAYLFSALLLLGRIKYIVDRIKWREQRVQVSAESSMDMNNIIMVCAAALIVMVWTIPYTLPYNANARKAWQKVSASWFAKNEQMDNIFAAVKKDNVPSRDFYRNELALGTRAKQSDAIAFLVYTPAAARDFPRLYWRGRVYDRFEENRWQTSELKNTEYAPQDGDFNIPDTEQRFNLNFSFSVYIKGQTILYSAAQPIWTSHPAVIACRHSGGKC
;
A
#
# COMPACT_ATOMS: atom_id res chain seq x y z
N MET A 1 -25.18 -24.68 -39.72
CA MET A 1 -23.76 -24.52 -39.32
C MET A 1 -23.61 -23.18 -38.61
N GLU A 2 -23.70 -23.19 -37.29
CA GLU A 2 -23.57 -21.99 -36.46
C GLU A 2 -22.10 -21.55 -36.48
N LYS A 3 -21.82 -20.34 -36.98
CA LYS A 3 -20.46 -19.79 -37.04
C LYS A 3 -19.86 -19.80 -35.64
N SER A 4 -18.87 -20.66 -35.40
CA SER A 4 -18.02 -20.58 -34.22
C SER A 4 -17.47 -19.16 -34.14
N ARG A 5 -17.94 -18.36 -33.17
CA ARG A 5 -17.45 -17.00 -32.94
C ARG A 5 -15.93 -17.08 -32.79
N ALA A 6 -15.21 -16.38 -33.67
CA ALA A 6 -13.76 -16.28 -33.61
C ALA A 6 -13.37 -15.82 -32.19
N ARG A 7 -12.64 -16.68 -31.46
CA ARG A 7 -12.18 -16.37 -30.10
C ARG A 7 -10.95 -15.46 -30.19
N TRP A 8 -10.87 -14.49 -29.29
CA TRP A 8 -9.91 -13.38 -29.35
C TRP A 8 -8.55 -13.72 -28.71
N TRP A 9 -8.07 -14.94 -28.90
CA TRP A 9 -6.83 -15.39 -28.27
C TRP A 9 -5.61 -14.73 -28.90
N ASP A 10 -4.79 -14.06 -28.07
CA ASP A 10 -3.53 -13.45 -28.45
C ASP A 10 -2.51 -13.58 -27.31
N LEU A 11 -1.36 -14.20 -27.60
CA LEU A 11 -0.33 -14.49 -26.60
C LEU A 11 0.30 -13.20 -26.02
N PRO A 12 0.70 -12.20 -26.83
CA PRO A 12 1.17 -10.92 -26.29
C PRO A 12 0.17 -10.24 -25.35
N ALA A 13 -1.12 -10.20 -25.71
CA ALA A 13 -2.14 -9.64 -24.84
C ALA A 13 -2.26 -10.40 -23.50
N ALA A 14 -2.20 -11.73 -23.53
CA ALA A 14 -2.20 -12.54 -22.31
C ALA A 14 -0.97 -12.26 -21.42
N ILE A 15 0.21 -12.06 -22.03
CA ILE A 15 1.46 -11.71 -21.31
C ILE A 15 1.35 -10.33 -20.66
N PHE A 16 0.87 -9.31 -21.39
CA PHE A 16 0.69 -7.99 -20.80
C PHE A 16 -0.31 -8.01 -19.65
N LEU A 17 -1.40 -8.77 -19.77
CA LEU A 17 -2.35 -8.93 -18.68
C LEU A 17 -1.75 -9.66 -17.47
N LEU A 18 -0.92 -10.69 -17.70
CA LEU A 18 -0.19 -11.38 -16.64
C LEU A 18 0.74 -10.42 -15.90
N LEU A 19 1.50 -9.59 -16.61
CA LEU A 19 2.37 -8.58 -16.00
C LEU A 19 1.56 -7.58 -15.16
N MET A 20 0.40 -7.14 -15.64
CA MET A 20 -0.49 -6.25 -14.87
C MET A 20 -0.94 -6.87 -13.54
N ILE A 21 -1.37 -8.14 -13.56
CA ILE A 21 -1.80 -8.85 -12.35
C ILE A 21 -0.60 -9.05 -11.40
N ILE A 22 0.56 -9.42 -11.94
CA ILE A 22 1.81 -9.58 -11.17
C ILE A 22 2.18 -8.26 -10.49
N PHE A 23 2.23 -7.12 -11.19
CA PHE A 23 2.59 -5.84 -10.58
C PHE A 23 1.57 -5.38 -9.53
N SER A 24 0.27 -5.61 -9.78
CA SER A 24 -0.80 -5.28 -8.82
C SER A 24 -0.72 -6.13 -7.55
N ALA A 25 -0.49 -7.44 -7.68
CA ALA A 25 -0.37 -8.34 -6.53
C ALA A 25 0.98 -8.20 -5.81
N TRP A 26 2.06 -7.95 -6.55
CA TRP A 26 3.37 -7.68 -5.96
C TRP A 26 3.34 -6.37 -5.17
N ARG A 27 2.63 -5.34 -5.66
CA ARG A 27 2.42 -4.12 -4.90
C ARG A 27 1.78 -4.39 -3.54
N LEU A 28 0.78 -5.26 -3.48
CA LEU A 28 0.21 -5.70 -2.20
C LEU A 28 1.27 -6.39 -1.33
N GLN A 29 2.07 -7.30 -1.88
CA GLN A 29 3.11 -7.98 -1.10
C GLN A 29 4.13 -7.00 -0.50
N THR A 30 4.50 -5.93 -1.21
CA THR A 30 5.43 -4.90 -0.70
C THR A 30 4.88 -4.08 0.47
N THR A 31 3.59 -4.18 0.80
CA THR A 31 3.01 -3.45 1.93
C THR A 31 3.43 -4.05 3.27
N ASP A 32 3.87 -5.31 3.28
CA ASP A 32 4.15 -6.10 4.49
C ASP A 32 3.02 -5.93 5.52
N TRP A 33 1.77 -5.81 5.05
CA TRP A 33 0.62 -5.59 5.91
C TRP A 33 0.34 -6.81 6.79
N ALA A 34 0.48 -8.01 6.22
CA ALA A 34 0.34 -9.26 6.93
C ALA A 34 1.41 -10.25 6.46
N GLU A 35 1.75 -11.19 7.33
CA GLU A 35 2.51 -12.35 6.90
C GLU A 35 1.69 -13.17 5.89
N GLY A 36 2.36 -13.79 4.91
CA GLY A 36 1.68 -14.63 3.93
C GLY A 36 0.98 -13.90 2.77
N LEU A 37 1.21 -12.59 2.57
CA LEU A 37 0.67 -11.88 1.38
C LEU A 37 1.10 -12.49 0.04
N GLY A 38 2.20 -13.26 0.01
CA GLY A 38 2.60 -14.06 -1.14
C GLY A 38 1.55 -15.10 -1.57
N TYR A 39 0.72 -15.61 -0.66
CA TYR A 39 -0.39 -16.49 -1.02
C TYR A 39 -1.47 -15.74 -1.81
N VAL A 40 -1.71 -14.46 -1.53
CA VAL A 40 -2.63 -13.62 -2.33
C VAL A 40 -2.11 -13.45 -3.74
N PHE A 41 -0.80 -13.27 -3.90
CA PHE A 41 -0.13 -13.23 -5.21
C PHE A 41 -0.38 -14.51 -6.01
N ASN A 42 -0.20 -15.68 -5.38
CA ASN A 42 -0.48 -16.97 -6.02
C ASN A 42 -1.94 -17.08 -6.47
N VAL A 43 -2.89 -16.71 -5.60
CA VAL A 43 -4.33 -16.72 -5.90
C VAL A 43 -4.65 -15.83 -7.09
N ALA A 44 -4.06 -14.63 -7.17
CA ALA A 44 -4.26 -13.72 -8.30
C ALA A 44 -3.76 -14.33 -9.61
N VAL A 45 -2.56 -14.91 -9.63
CA VAL A 45 -1.99 -15.54 -10.82
C VAL A 45 -2.79 -16.75 -11.27
N LEU A 46 -3.19 -17.63 -10.33
CA LEU A 46 -4.04 -18.79 -10.63
C LEU A 46 -5.43 -18.38 -11.13
N GLY A 47 -6.03 -17.37 -10.49
CA GLY A 47 -7.31 -16.79 -10.91
C GLY A 47 -7.25 -16.24 -12.33
N LEU A 48 -6.14 -15.62 -12.72
CA LEU A 48 -5.92 -15.16 -14.10
C LEU A 48 -5.89 -16.33 -15.09
N PHE A 49 -5.09 -17.37 -14.81
CA PHE A 49 -5.00 -18.53 -15.71
C PHE A 49 -6.37 -19.21 -15.90
N ILE A 50 -7.12 -19.36 -14.81
CA ILE A 50 -8.48 -19.90 -14.85
C ILE A 50 -9.42 -18.96 -15.61
N GLY A 51 -9.32 -17.65 -15.41
CA GLY A 51 -10.09 -16.65 -16.16
C GLY A 51 -9.83 -16.70 -17.66
N LEU A 52 -8.55 -16.80 -18.06
CA LEU A 52 -8.14 -16.96 -19.45
C LEU A 52 -8.69 -18.26 -20.05
N ALA A 53 -8.57 -19.39 -19.33
CA ALA A 53 -9.09 -20.69 -19.77
C ALA A 53 -10.62 -20.70 -19.90
N LEU A 54 -11.34 -20.13 -18.92
CA LEU A 54 -12.80 -20.04 -18.94
C LEU A 54 -13.30 -19.10 -20.03
N GLY A 55 -12.62 -17.99 -20.27
CA GLY A 55 -12.99 -17.07 -21.36
C GLY A 55 -12.73 -17.67 -22.74
N GLN A 56 -11.70 -18.52 -22.88
CA GLN A 56 -11.46 -19.30 -24.08
C GLN A 56 -12.40 -20.51 -24.23
N SER A 57 -13.08 -20.95 -23.16
CA SER A 57 -13.98 -22.12 -23.22
C SER A 57 -15.30 -21.86 -23.96
N SER A 58 -15.99 -22.92 -24.38
CA SER A 58 -17.34 -22.86 -24.98
C SER A 58 -18.47 -22.77 -23.94
N PHE A 59 -18.16 -22.79 -22.64
CA PHE A 59 -19.19 -22.89 -21.61
C PHE A 59 -20.15 -21.68 -21.64
N GLN A 60 -21.42 -21.92 -21.33
CA GLN A 60 -22.42 -20.89 -21.11
C GLN A 60 -22.15 -20.13 -19.81
N LYS A 61 -22.76 -18.95 -19.64
CA LYS A 61 -22.56 -18.08 -18.47
C LYS A 61 -22.73 -18.82 -17.12
N ARG A 62 -23.73 -19.69 -17.01
CA ARG A 62 -23.97 -20.51 -15.81
C ARG A 62 -22.83 -21.50 -15.54
N GLY A 63 -22.34 -22.17 -16.58
CA GLY A 63 -21.20 -23.10 -16.46
C GLY A 63 -19.92 -22.39 -16.05
N VAL A 64 -19.63 -21.22 -16.63
CA VAL A 64 -18.49 -20.38 -16.24
C VAL A 64 -18.58 -19.97 -14.76
N PHE A 65 -19.78 -19.57 -14.30
CA PHE A 65 -19.99 -19.19 -12.90
C PHE A 65 -19.78 -20.37 -11.94
N LEU A 66 -20.37 -21.53 -12.23
CA LEU A 66 -20.22 -22.73 -11.39
C LEU A 66 -18.76 -23.21 -11.34
N LEU A 67 -18.08 -23.23 -12.49
CA LEU A 67 -16.66 -23.59 -12.55
C LEU A 67 -15.78 -22.58 -11.81
N SER A 68 -16.06 -21.28 -11.95
CA SER A 68 -15.37 -20.22 -11.21
C SER A 68 -15.44 -20.44 -9.70
N ILE A 69 -16.63 -20.74 -9.16
CA ILE A 69 -16.82 -21.05 -7.74
C ILE A 69 -16.10 -22.34 -7.35
N GLY A 70 -16.20 -23.40 -8.16
CA GLY A 70 -15.53 -24.67 -7.89
C GLY A 70 -14.02 -24.49 -7.79
N TYR A 71 -13.41 -23.80 -8.74
CA TYR A 71 -11.99 -23.48 -8.70
C TYR A 71 -11.61 -22.54 -7.55
N MET A 72 -12.47 -21.57 -7.21
CA MET A 72 -12.26 -20.68 -6.08
C MET A 72 -12.12 -21.47 -4.79
N LEU A 73 -13.06 -22.39 -4.51
CA LEU A 73 -13.04 -23.22 -3.31
C LEU A 73 -11.77 -24.09 -3.23
N VAL A 74 -11.39 -24.72 -4.35
CA VAL A 74 -10.19 -25.57 -4.41
C VAL A 74 -8.92 -24.76 -4.19
N VAL A 75 -8.76 -23.64 -4.92
CA VAL A 75 -7.55 -22.81 -4.83
C VAL A 75 -7.44 -22.16 -3.45
N PHE A 76 -8.54 -21.65 -2.89
CA PHE A 76 -8.53 -20.99 -1.58
C PHE A 76 -8.14 -21.98 -0.48
N THR A 77 -8.78 -23.16 -0.47
CA THR A 77 -8.47 -24.22 0.50
C THR A 77 -7.01 -24.66 0.38
N TRP A 78 -6.52 -24.86 -0.85
CA TRP A 78 -5.13 -25.23 -1.08
C TRP A 78 -4.13 -24.17 -0.59
N GLN A 79 -4.39 -22.89 -0.86
CA GLN A 79 -3.49 -21.80 -0.45
C GLN A 79 -3.56 -21.55 1.06
N TRP A 80 -4.73 -21.68 1.70
CA TRP A 80 -4.83 -21.60 3.16
C TRP A 80 -4.15 -22.77 3.86
N PHE A 81 -4.24 -23.98 3.30
CA PHE A 81 -3.48 -25.12 3.82
C PHE A 81 -1.98 -24.96 3.67
N GLY A 82 -1.51 -24.25 2.64
CA GLY A 82 -0.10 -23.88 2.51
C GLY A 82 0.35 -22.87 3.57
N TYR A 83 -0.53 -21.97 4.00
CA TYR A 83 -0.23 -20.97 5.02
C TYR A 83 -0.23 -21.52 6.45
N ILE A 84 -1.08 -22.51 6.75
CA ILE A 84 -1.20 -23.09 8.10
C ILE A 84 -0.17 -24.21 8.27
N ASP A 85 0.71 -24.06 9.26
CA ASP A 85 1.59 -25.15 9.69
C ASP A 85 0.79 -26.17 10.52
N PHE A 86 0.52 -27.33 9.92
CA PHE A 86 -0.15 -28.44 10.60
C PHE A 86 0.88 -29.36 11.29
N PRO A 87 0.70 -29.70 12.58
CA PRO A 87 1.48 -30.75 13.24
C PRO A 87 1.36 -32.08 12.48
N LYS A 88 2.43 -32.90 12.51
CA LYS A 88 2.45 -34.21 11.81
C LYS A 88 1.36 -35.18 12.26
N GLU A 89 0.84 -34.98 13.47
CA GLU A 89 -0.22 -35.80 14.08
C GLU A 89 -1.60 -35.51 13.45
N GLU A 90 -1.81 -34.32 12.86
CA GLU A 90 -3.05 -33.89 12.22
C GLU A 90 -2.99 -34.10 10.69
N SER A 91 -2.84 -35.37 10.30
CA SER A 91 -2.65 -35.74 8.89
C SER A 91 -3.97 -35.88 8.12
N TYR A 92 -5.11 -36.05 8.79
CA TYR A 92 -6.39 -36.25 8.10
C TYR A 92 -6.95 -34.93 7.56
N LEU A 93 -7.54 -34.99 6.35
CA LEU A 93 -8.15 -33.82 5.70
C LEU A 93 -9.29 -33.21 6.53
N GLY A 94 -10.05 -34.04 7.26
CA GLY A 94 -11.13 -33.60 8.13
C GLY A 94 -10.64 -32.67 9.24
N ASP A 95 -9.55 -33.05 9.93
CA ASP A 95 -8.97 -32.27 11.02
C ASP A 95 -8.46 -30.92 10.50
N ARG A 96 -7.76 -30.93 9.36
CA ARG A 96 -7.25 -29.70 8.71
C ARG A 96 -8.38 -28.75 8.31
N LEU A 97 -9.47 -29.28 7.76
CA LEU A 97 -10.64 -28.48 7.42
C LEU A 97 -11.32 -27.90 8.66
N LEU A 98 -11.40 -28.68 9.75
CA LEU A 98 -11.99 -28.23 11.00
C LEU A 98 -11.17 -27.11 11.64
N ILE A 99 -9.84 -27.24 11.65
CA ILE A 99 -8.92 -26.19 12.15
C ILE A 99 -9.03 -24.93 11.31
N LEU A 100 -9.00 -25.06 9.98
CA LEU A 100 -9.18 -23.94 9.06
C LEU A 100 -10.52 -23.23 9.31
N ALA A 101 -11.62 -23.98 9.39
CA ALA A 101 -12.94 -23.44 9.66
C ALA A 101 -13.00 -22.76 11.03
N GLY A 102 -12.43 -23.37 12.07
CA GLY A 102 -12.37 -22.80 13.41
C GLY A 102 -11.61 -21.47 13.46
N ARG A 103 -10.45 -21.39 12.80
CA ARG A 103 -9.66 -20.15 12.70
C ARG A 103 -10.40 -19.06 11.92
N LEU A 104 -11.01 -19.40 10.78
CA LEU A 104 -11.79 -18.45 9.98
C LEU A 104 -13.05 -17.94 10.73
N LEU A 105 -13.79 -18.83 11.40
CA LEU A 105 -14.97 -18.46 12.18
C LEU A 105 -14.61 -17.58 13.38
N THR A 106 -13.52 -17.91 14.08
CA THR A 106 -13.01 -17.09 15.19
C THR A 106 -12.60 -15.71 14.69
N GLY A 107 -11.82 -15.64 13.61
CA GLY A 107 -11.42 -14.37 12.99
C GLY A 107 -12.61 -13.54 12.50
N MET A 108 -13.63 -14.20 11.93
CA MET A 108 -14.88 -13.54 11.51
C MET A 108 -15.65 -12.97 12.71
N SER A 109 -15.71 -13.71 13.82
CA SER A 109 -16.36 -13.26 15.06
C SER A 109 -15.63 -12.07 15.69
N GLU A 110 -14.29 -12.13 15.76
CA GLU A 110 -13.46 -11.02 16.23
C GLU A 110 -13.65 -9.77 15.37
N PHE A 111 -13.68 -9.95 14.05
CA PHE A 111 -13.94 -8.88 13.09
C PHE A 111 -15.33 -8.25 13.27
N ALA A 112 -16.39 -9.07 13.33
CA ALA A 112 -17.76 -8.59 13.50
C ALA A 112 -17.96 -7.87 14.85
N SER A 113 -17.18 -8.24 15.86
CA SER A 113 -17.21 -7.63 17.20
C SER A 113 -16.36 -6.36 17.32
N GLY A 114 -15.69 -5.92 16.25
CA GLY A 114 -14.78 -4.77 16.26
C GLY A 114 -13.54 -4.97 17.13
N ARG A 115 -13.19 -6.22 17.46
CA ARG A 115 -12.01 -6.55 18.26
C ARG A 115 -10.77 -6.62 17.35
N PRO A 116 -9.57 -6.31 17.87
CA PRO A 116 -8.34 -6.50 17.11
C PRO A 116 -8.16 -7.99 16.82
N VAL A 117 -8.20 -8.34 15.54
CA VAL A 117 -8.01 -9.71 15.06
C VAL A 117 -6.58 -10.14 15.34
N LYS A 118 -6.38 -11.26 16.03
CA LYS A 118 -5.03 -11.76 16.37
C LYS A 118 -4.40 -12.58 15.26
N ASP A 119 -5.23 -13.32 14.53
CA ASP A 119 -4.81 -14.24 13.47
C ASP A 119 -4.87 -13.57 12.09
N PRO A 120 -3.75 -13.43 11.35
CA PRO A 120 -3.75 -12.83 10.02
C PRO A 120 -4.56 -13.61 8.97
N LEU A 121 -4.95 -14.86 9.24
CA LEU A 121 -5.63 -15.73 8.29
C LEU A 121 -6.93 -15.12 7.73
N ILE A 122 -7.77 -14.52 8.58
CA ILE A 122 -9.03 -13.91 8.11
C ILE A 122 -8.77 -12.68 7.21
N PHE A 123 -7.69 -11.94 7.49
CA PHE A 123 -7.27 -10.82 6.65
C PHE A 123 -6.81 -11.31 5.27
N LEU A 124 -5.99 -12.36 5.22
CA LEU A 124 -5.59 -13.01 3.97
C LEU A 124 -6.81 -13.55 3.20
N ALA A 125 -7.74 -14.22 3.89
CA ALA A 125 -8.97 -14.74 3.29
C ALA A 125 -9.83 -13.63 2.65
N LEU A 126 -9.94 -12.47 3.31
CA LEU A 126 -10.64 -11.30 2.75
C LEU A 126 -9.92 -10.74 1.52
N LEU A 127 -8.59 -10.76 1.48
CA LEU A 127 -7.80 -10.29 0.32
C LEU A 127 -7.79 -11.27 -0.86
N PHE A 128 -7.97 -12.57 -0.62
CA PHE A 128 -8.08 -13.56 -1.70
C PHE A 128 -9.28 -13.27 -2.60
N ILE A 129 -10.41 -12.85 -2.02
CA ILE A 129 -11.67 -12.58 -2.74
C ILE A 129 -11.49 -11.53 -3.85
N PRO A 130 -11.11 -10.27 -3.57
CA PRO A 130 -10.98 -9.26 -4.60
C PRO A 130 -9.94 -9.66 -5.64
N TYR A 131 -8.76 -10.15 -5.24
CA TYR A 131 -7.71 -10.53 -6.18
C TYR A 131 -8.10 -11.68 -7.11
N TRP A 132 -8.81 -12.68 -6.58
CA TRP A 132 -9.37 -13.77 -7.37
C TRP A 132 -10.36 -13.26 -8.42
N PHE A 133 -11.35 -12.48 -8.00
CA PHE A 133 -12.37 -11.97 -8.90
C PHE A 133 -11.81 -11.00 -9.92
N THR A 134 -10.90 -10.10 -9.54
CA THR A 134 -10.26 -9.20 -10.50
C THR A 134 -9.48 -9.98 -11.55
N ALA A 135 -8.66 -10.95 -11.13
CA ALA A 135 -7.83 -11.70 -12.07
C ALA A 135 -8.67 -12.57 -13.01
N LEU A 136 -9.71 -13.23 -12.47
CA LEU A 136 -10.62 -14.08 -13.23
C LEU A 136 -11.44 -13.27 -14.23
N VAL A 137 -12.05 -12.15 -13.80
CA VAL A 137 -12.82 -11.27 -14.67
C VAL A 137 -11.92 -10.67 -15.74
N SER A 138 -10.71 -10.25 -15.38
CA SER A 138 -9.76 -9.68 -16.34
C SER A 138 -9.40 -10.68 -17.44
N GLY A 139 -9.04 -11.92 -17.08
CA GLY A 139 -8.74 -12.98 -18.06
C GLY A 139 -9.94 -13.36 -18.92
N TYR A 140 -11.13 -13.44 -18.30
CA TYR A 140 -12.37 -13.77 -19.00
C TYR A 140 -12.79 -12.68 -20.00
N GLN A 141 -12.72 -11.41 -19.61
CA GLN A 141 -13.07 -10.28 -20.46
C GLN A 141 -12.10 -10.11 -21.63
N LEU A 142 -10.81 -10.34 -21.40
CA LEU A 142 -9.80 -10.28 -22.45
C LEU A 142 -10.09 -11.28 -23.57
N THR A 143 -10.27 -12.55 -23.21
CA THR A 143 -10.35 -13.66 -24.19
C THR A 143 -11.71 -13.79 -24.84
N ARG A 144 -12.80 -13.50 -24.11
CA ARG A 144 -14.18 -13.68 -24.61
C ARG A 144 -14.75 -12.45 -25.31
N HIS A 145 -14.37 -11.25 -24.85
CA HIS A 145 -14.96 -10.00 -25.31
C HIS A 145 -13.96 -9.04 -25.94
N ALA A 146 -12.65 -9.31 -25.88
CA ALA A 146 -11.59 -8.38 -26.28
C ALA A 146 -11.80 -6.97 -25.68
N ASN A 147 -12.33 -6.91 -24.46
CA ASN A 147 -12.61 -5.64 -23.79
C ASN A 147 -11.41 -5.25 -22.94
N ALA A 148 -10.57 -4.38 -23.49
CA ALA A 148 -9.37 -3.90 -22.82
C ALA A 148 -9.68 -3.21 -21.49
N LEU A 149 -10.68 -2.31 -21.45
CA LEU A 149 -11.01 -1.55 -20.24
C LEU A 149 -11.53 -2.44 -19.12
N ALA A 150 -12.42 -3.38 -19.45
CA ALA A 150 -12.93 -4.33 -18.46
C ALA A 150 -11.84 -5.31 -17.97
N ALA A 151 -10.79 -5.53 -18.77
CA ALA A 151 -9.64 -6.33 -18.36
C ALA A 151 -8.64 -5.56 -17.49
N THR A 152 -8.47 -4.26 -17.70
CA THR A 152 -7.45 -3.44 -17.00
C THR A 152 -7.97 -2.74 -15.75
N LEU A 153 -9.23 -2.30 -15.71
CA LEU A 153 -9.75 -1.48 -14.62
C LEU A 153 -9.77 -2.20 -13.25
N PRO A 154 -10.25 -3.46 -13.12
CA PRO A 154 -10.41 -4.07 -11.81
C PRO A 154 -9.10 -4.18 -11.01
N SER A 155 -8.03 -4.68 -11.65
CA SER A 155 -6.70 -4.75 -11.04
C SER A 155 -6.06 -3.37 -10.80
N GLY A 156 -6.44 -2.38 -11.59
CA GLY A 156 -5.95 -1.00 -11.48
C GLY A 156 -6.54 -0.28 -10.29
N VAL A 157 -7.82 -0.53 -10.00
CA VAL A 157 -8.48 -0.03 -8.78
C VAL A 157 -7.79 -0.58 -7.53
N LEU A 158 -7.51 -1.89 -7.47
CA LEU A 158 -6.78 -2.47 -6.33
C LEU A 158 -5.39 -1.88 -6.18
N MET A 159 -4.65 -1.78 -7.29
CA MET A 159 -3.33 -1.17 -7.33
C MET A 159 -3.35 0.27 -6.81
N PHE A 160 -4.33 1.07 -7.25
CA PHE A 160 -4.49 2.47 -6.85
C PHE A 160 -4.88 2.60 -5.37
N ILE A 161 -5.79 1.76 -4.87
CA ILE A 161 -6.16 1.73 -3.45
C ILE A 161 -4.92 1.45 -2.59
N ILE A 162 -4.09 0.48 -2.97
CA ILE A 162 -2.86 0.18 -2.24
C ILE A 162 -1.87 1.35 -2.33
N PHE A 163 -1.72 1.95 -3.51
CA PHE A 163 -0.87 3.11 -3.70
C PHE A 163 -1.26 4.29 -2.80
N LEU A 164 -2.56 4.57 -2.64
CA LEU A 164 -3.05 5.65 -1.78
C LEU A 164 -2.89 5.37 -0.28
N ASN A 165 -3.00 4.10 0.14
CA ASN A 165 -3.04 3.74 1.57
C ASN A 165 -1.69 3.27 2.13
N HIS A 166 -0.76 2.84 1.28
CA HIS A 166 0.54 2.37 1.73
C HIS A 166 1.53 3.54 1.89
N TYR A 167 1.66 4.02 3.12
CA TYR A 167 2.71 4.95 3.51
C TYR A 167 4.05 4.21 3.67
N THR A 168 5.06 4.60 2.90
CA THR A 168 6.40 4.02 3.01
C THR A 168 7.49 5.03 2.66
N THR A 169 8.68 4.82 3.22
CA THR A 169 9.88 5.61 2.90
C THR A 169 10.66 5.05 1.71
N ARG A 170 10.38 3.80 1.29
CA ARG A 170 10.95 3.20 0.09
C ARG A 170 10.09 3.53 -1.13
N ASP A 171 10.73 3.93 -2.23
CA ASP A 171 10.02 4.21 -3.46
C ASP A 171 9.59 2.92 -4.17
N TYR A 172 8.28 2.65 -4.17
CA TYR A 172 7.65 1.56 -4.94
C TYR A 172 6.81 2.10 -6.10
N SER A 173 6.91 3.39 -6.43
CA SER A 173 6.12 4.01 -7.49
C SER A 173 6.44 3.43 -8.86
N TRP A 174 7.63 2.85 -9.03
CA TRP A 174 8.02 2.10 -10.22
C TRP A 174 7.08 0.93 -10.53
N LEU A 175 6.50 0.26 -9.53
CA LEU A 175 5.50 -0.81 -9.74
C LEU A 175 4.23 -0.26 -10.37
N PHE A 176 3.82 0.95 -9.96
CA PHE A 176 2.67 1.64 -10.55
C PHE A 176 2.96 2.07 -11.99
N GLY A 177 4.16 2.57 -12.26
CA GLY A 177 4.63 2.86 -13.61
C GLY A 177 4.64 1.63 -14.52
N ALA A 178 5.19 0.51 -14.03
CA ALA A 178 5.23 -0.77 -14.76
C ALA A 178 3.83 -1.36 -15.01
N TYR A 179 2.91 -1.18 -14.05
CA TYR A 179 1.50 -1.52 -14.24
C TYR A 179 0.87 -0.68 -15.36
N LEU A 180 1.01 0.65 -15.32
CA LEU A 180 0.48 1.55 -16.35
C LEU A 180 1.08 1.25 -17.72
N PHE A 181 2.37 0.91 -17.79
CA PHE A 181 3.02 0.47 -19.03
C PHE A 181 2.31 -0.72 -19.65
N SER A 182 2.15 -1.76 -18.84
CA SER A 182 1.56 -3.03 -19.27
C SER A 182 0.10 -2.80 -19.69
N ALA A 183 -0.62 -1.92 -19.00
CA ALA A 183 -1.98 -1.52 -19.35
C ALA A 183 -2.06 -0.80 -20.71
N LEU A 184 -1.15 0.13 -20.99
CA LEU A 184 -1.10 0.84 -22.27
C LEU A 184 -0.73 -0.09 -23.43
N LEU A 185 0.23 -0.99 -23.23
CA LEU A 185 0.58 -2.01 -24.22
C LEU A 185 -0.60 -2.94 -24.50
N LEU A 186 -1.32 -3.37 -23.47
CA LEU A 186 -2.52 -4.20 -23.61
C LEU A 186 -3.64 -3.47 -24.38
N LEU A 187 -3.91 -2.21 -24.02
CA LEU A 187 -4.91 -1.37 -24.68
C LEU A 187 -4.59 -1.21 -26.17
N GLY A 188 -3.34 -0.89 -26.50
CA GLY A 188 -2.88 -0.76 -27.88
C GLY A 188 -2.97 -2.09 -28.63
N ARG A 189 -2.55 -3.21 -28.01
CA ARG A 189 -2.59 -4.53 -28.63
C ARG A 189 -4.02 -4.98 -28.96
N ILE A 190 -4.95 -4.78 -28.03
CA ILE A 190 -6.36 -5.15 -28.24
C ILE A 190 -6.98 -4.28 -29.33
N LYS A 191 -6.73 -2.96 -29.31
CA LYS A 191 -7.20 -2.05 -30.36
C LYS A 191 -6.68 -2.49 -31.73
N TYR A 192 -5.38 -2.79 -31.82
CA TYR A 192 -4.77 -3.32 -33.05
C TYR A 192 -5.47 -4.59 -33.55
N ILE A 193 -5.76 -5.55 -32.67
CA ILE A 193 -6.43 -6.82 -33.05
C ILE A 193 -7.84 -6.55 -33.57
N VAL A 194 -8.61 -5.70 -32.88
CA VAL A 194 -9.98 -5.32 -33.27
C VAL A 194 -9.99 -4.61 -34.63
N ASP A 195 -9.11 -3.63 -34.81
CA ASP A 195 -9.00 -2.88 -36.06
C ASP A 195 -8.54 -3.78 -37.21
N ARG A 196 -7.60 -4.70 -36.97
CA ARG A 196 -7.14 -5.69 -37.97
C ARG A 196 -8.28 -6.60 -38.44
N ILE A 197 -9.14 -7.06 -37.53
CA ILE A 197 -10.30 -7.88 -37.89
C ILE A 197 -11.28 -7.06 -38.75
N LYS A 198 -11.55 -5.81 -38.36
CA LYS A 198 -12.40 -4.89 -39.11
C LYS A 198 -11.86 -4.60 -40.51
N TRP A 199 -10.57 -4.35 -40.66
CA TRP A 199 -9.94 -4.12 -41.96
C TRP A 199 -10.00 -5.34 -42.88
N ARG A 200 -9.83 -6.54 -42.30
CA ARG A 200 -10.00 -7.80 -43.04
C ARG A 200 -11.43 -7.97 -43.57
N GLU A 201 -12.43 -7.62 -42.76
CA GLU A 201 -13.84 -7.63 -43.19
C GLU A 201 -14.11 -6.60 -44.30
N GLN A 202 -13.46 -5.44 -44.23
CA GLN A 202 -13.56 -4.36 -45.21
C GLN A 202 -12.66 -4.56 -46.46
N ARG A 203 -11.93 -5.68 -46.54
CA ARG A 203 -10.95 -6.00 -47.62
C ARG A 203 -9.91 -4.90 -47.85
N VAL A 204 -9.58 -4.13 -46.82
CA VAL A 204 -8.49 -3.15 -46.85
C VAL A 204 -7.18 -3.93 -46.75
N GLN A 205 -6.35 -3.87 -47.79
CA GLN A 205 -5.03 -4.50 -47.77
C GLN A 205 -4.06 -3.64 -46.97
N VAL A 206 -3.72 -4.09 -45.77
CA VAL A 206 -2.68 -3.48 -44.96
C VAL A 206 -1.39 -4.26 -45.19
N SER A 207 -0.31 -3.57 -45.55
CA SER A 207 1.01 -4.20 -45.73
C SER A 207 1.51 -4.79 -44.40
N ALA A 208 2.21 -5.92 -44.45
CA ALA A 208 2.76 -6.57 -43.27
C ALA A 208 3.76 -5.67 -42.51
N GLU A 209 4.48 -4.80 -43.21
CA GLU A 209 5.37 -3.80 -42.61
C GLU A 209 4.62 -2.82 -41.69
N SER A 210 3.46 -2.30 -42.14
CA SER A 210 2.64 -1.37 -41.35
C SER A 210 2.14 -1.99 -40.03
N SER A 211 1.98 -3.32 -39.98
CA SER A 211 1.58 -4.01 -38.75
C SER A 211 2.67 -4.09 -37.69
N MET A 212 3.93 -4.24 -38.11
CA MET A 212 5.07 -4.30 -37.20
C MET A 212 5.40 -2.89 -36.69
N ASP A 213 5.28 -1.89 -37.56
CA ASP A 213 5.47 -0.48 -37.20
C ASP A 213 4.47 -0.01 -36.15
N MET A 214 3.20 -0.42 -36.24
CA MET A 214 2.18 0.04 -35.27
C MET A 214 2.42 -0.51 -33.86
N ASN A 215 2.84 -1.77 -33.71
CA ASN A 215 3.22 -2.34 -32.42
C ASN A 215 4.46 -1.62 -31.83
N ASN A 216 5.46 -1.34 -32.68
CA ASN A 216 6.65 -0.61 -32.28
C ASN A 216 6.33 0.83 -31.86
N ILE A 217 5.43 1.53 -32.57
CA ILE A 217 4.98 2.88 -32.23
C ILE A 217 4.22 2.87 -30.90
N ILE A 218 3.32 1.91 -30.67
CA ILE A 218 2.62 1.78 -29.38
C ILE A 218 3.63 1.53 -28.25
N MET A 219 4.63 0.69 -28.47
CA MET A 219 5.68 0.42 -27.49
C MET A 219 6.51 1.67 -27.19
N VAL A 220 6.92 2.42 -28.22
CA VAL A 220 7.67 3.67 -28.09
C VAL A 220 6.84 4.75 -27.40
N CYS A 221 5.57 4.91 -27.77
CA CYS A 221 4.67 5.87 -27.13
C CYS A 221 4.40 5.52 -25.67
N ALA A 222 4.21 4.23 -25.35
CA ALA A 222 4.03 3.78 -23.98
C ALA A 222 5.31 3.99 -23.15
N ALA A 223 6.48 3.69 -23.71
CA ALA A 223 7.77 3.94 -23.06
C ALA A 223 8.02 5.44 -22.84
N ALA A 224 7.73 6.27 -23.85
CA ALA A 224 7.86 7.72 -23.77
C ALA A 224 6.92 8.31 -22.71
N LEU A 225 5.67 7.85 -22.64
CA LEU A 225 4.72 8.25 -21.59
C LEU A 225 5.22 7.91 -20.20
N ILE A 226 5.90 6.79 -20.01
CA ILE A 226 6.43 6.40 -18.69
C ILE A 226 7.65 7.19 -18.32
N VAL A 227 8.58 7.39 -19.25
CA VAL A 227 9.70 8.30 -19.02
C VAL A 227 9.15 9.67 -18.65
N MET A 228 8.11 10.14 -19.34
CA MET A 228 7.43 11.38 -19.00
C MET A 228 6.86 11.36 -17.57
N VAL A 229 6.12 10.31 -17.19
CA VAL A 229 5.57 10.13 -15.83
C VAL A 229 6.69 10.05 -14.77
N TRP A 230 7.82 9.40 -15.06
CA TRP A 230 8.97 9.31 -14.16
C TRP A 230 9.78 10.61 -14.06
N THR A 231 9.80 11.41 -15.14
CA THR A 231 10.49 12.71 -15.16
C THR A 231 9.70 13.82 -14.50
N ILE A 232 8.41 13.62 -14.21
CA ILE A 232 7.65 14.55 -13.37
C ILE A 232 8.22 14.43 -11.95
N PRO A 233 8.95 15.43 -11.44
CA PRO A 233 9.38 15.39 -10.06
C PRO A 233 8.11 15.39 -9.20
N TYR A 234 8.05 14.49 -8.20
CA TYR A 234 6.96 14.44 -7.20
C TYR A 234 6.75 15.76 -6.43
N THR A 235 7.54 16.79 -6.74
CA THR A 235 7.37 18.19 -6.37
C THR A 235 6.27 18.85 -7.22
N LEU A 236 5.05 18.32 -7.19
CA LEU A 236 3.93 19.24 -7.41
C LEU A 236 3.96 20.23 -6.24
N PRO A 237 4.10 21.55 -6.49
CA PRO A 237 4.12 22.53 -5.41
C PRO A 237 2.86 22.34 -4.56
N TYR A 238 3.05 22.34 -3.24
CA TYR A 238 2.02 22.15 -2.22
C TYR A 238 0.88 23.16 -2.45
N ASN A 239 -0.14 22.77 -3.21
CA ASN A 239 -1.29 23.62 -3.44
C ASN A 239 -2.36 23.24 -2.41
N ALA A 240 -2.49 24.07 -1.38
CA ALA A 240 -3.45 23.88 -0.28
C ALA A 240 -4.90 23.72 -0.79
N ASN A 241 -5.23 24.32 -1.93
CA ASN A 241 -6.57 24.20 -2.53
C ASN A 241 -6.79 22.84 -3.21
N ALA A 242 -5.77 22.31 -3.89
CA ALA A 242 -5.83 20.96 -4.46
C ALA A 242 -5.96 19.90 -3.35
N ARG A 243 -5.29 20.11 -2.21
CA ARG A 243 -5.42 19.24 -1.03
C ARG A 243 -6.81 19.31 -0.40
N LYS A 244 -7.37 20.51 -0.19
CA LYS A 244 -8.72 20.66 0.37
C LYS A 244 -9.79 20.06 -0.56
N ALA A 245 -9.65 20.24 -1.87
CA ALA A 245 -10.51 19.61 -2.87
C ALA A 245 -10.38 18.08 -2.83
N TRP A 246 -9.15 17.57 -2.81
CA TRP A 246 -8.90 16.13 -2.70
C TRP A 246 -9.43 15.54 -1.39
N GLN A 247 -9.21 16.21 -0.25
CA GLN A 247 -9.72 15.79 1.06
C GLN A 247 -11.25 15.78 1.11
N LYS A 248 -11.93 16.73 0.46
CA LYS A 248 -13.39 16.77 0.41
C LYS A 248 -13.98 15.63 -0.44
N VAL A 249 -13.32 15.31 -1.56
CA VAL A 249 -13.69 14.18 -2.42
C VAL A 249 -13.36 12.84 -1.75
N SER A 250 -12.18 12.71 -1.16
CA SER A 250 -11.74 11.49 -0.51
C SER A 250 -12.51 11.19 0.78
N ALA A 251 -12.85 12.19 1.59
CA ALA A 251 -13.64 11.99 2.82
C ALA A 251 -15.08 11.52 2.53
N SER A 252 -15.63 11.86 1.37
CA SER A 252 -16.97 11.42 0.93
C SER A 252 -16.97 9.98 0.40
N TRP A 253 -15.92 9.60 -0.34
CA TRP A 253 -15.76 8.24 -0.87
C TRP A 253 -15.21 7.23 0.13
N PHE A 254 -14.38 7.69 1.07
CA PHE A 254 -13.72 6.89 2.09
C PHE A 254 -14.10 7.44 3.47
N ALA A 255 -15.39 7.37 3.81
CA ALA A 255 -15.82 7.60 5.19
C ALA A 255 -14.95 6.72 6.11
N LYS A 256 -14.41 7.33 7.16
CA LYS A 256 -13.50 6.71 8.12
C LYS A 256 -14.28 5.69 8.95
N ASN A 257 -14.57 4.53 8.36
CA ASN A 257 -15.29 3.46 9.03
C ASN A 257 -14.34 2.84 10.05
N GLU A 258 -14.61 3.07 11.34
CA GLU A 258 -13.83 2.51 12.46
C GLU A 258 -13.66 0.99 12.37
N GLN A 259 -14.63 0.30 11.75
CA GLN A 259 -14.56 -1.13 11.44
C GLN A 259 -13.43 -1.49 10.47
N MET A 260 -13.15 -0.68 9.45
CA MET A 260 -12.02 -0.89 8.53
C MET A 260 -10.70 -0.65 9.25
N ASP A 261 -10.62 0.38 10.10
CA ASP A 261 -9.44 0.64 10.93
C ASP A 261 -9.11 -0.53 11.88
N ASN A 262 -10.13 -1.27 12.35
CA ASN A 262 -9.98 -2.48 13.17
C ASN A 262 -9.51 -3.72 12.38
N ILE A 263 -9.92 -3.89 11.11
CA ILE A 263 -9.35 -4.93 10.21
C ILE A 263 -7.86 -4.69 10.02
N PHE A 264 -7.50 -3.44 9.76
CA PHE A 264 -6.11 -3.05 9.62
C PHE A 264 -5.40 -2.94 10.98
N ALA A 265 -6.06 -3.02 12.14
CA ALA A 265 -5.38 -2.93 13.43
C ALA A 265 -4.43 -4.11 13.70
N ALA A 266 -4.77 -5.31 13.20
CA ALA A 266 -3.89 -6.49 13.21
C ALA A 266 -2.62 -6.27 12.38
N VAL A 267 -2.78 -5.54 11.28
CA VAL A 267 -1.80 -5.23 10.22
C VAL A 267 -0.94 -4.01 10.55
N LYS A 268 -1.52 -3.02 11.24
CA LYS A 268 -0.88 -1.74 11.60
C LYS A 268 0.16 -1.88 12.71
N LYS A 269 0.35 -3.08 13.27
CA LYS A 269 1.19 -3.29 14.45
C LYS A 269 2.68 -3.03 14.21
N ASP A 270 3.15 -3.17 12.96
CA ASP A 270 4.58 -2.98 12.62
C ASP A 270 4.87 -1.84 11.62
N ASN A 271 3.89 -1.40 10.83
CA ASN A 271 4.12 -0.44 9.74
C ASN A 271 3.32 0.88 9.85
N VAL A 272 2.44 1.03 10.84
CA VAL A 272 2.05 2.37 11.26
C VAL A 272 3.05 2.82 12.32
N PRO A 273 3.65 4.01 12.19
CA PRO A 273 4.26 4.74 13.30
C PRO A 273 3.70 4.34 14.66
N SER A 274 4.40 3.44 15.37
CA SER A 274 3.94 3.03 16.69
C SER A 274 3.97 4.27 17.56
N ARG A 275 2.79 4.65 18.09
CA ARG A 275 2.58 5.76 19.04
C ARG A 275 3.81 5.95 19.91
N ASP A 276 4.33 7.17 19.90
CA ASP A 276 5.45 7.64 20.73
C ASP A 276 5.62 6.79 22.00
N PHE A 277 6.82 6.24 22.20
CA PHE A 277 7.20 5.50 23.42
C PHE A 277 6.87 6.27 24.71
N TYR A 278 6.85 7.60 24.60
CA TYR A 278 6.54 8.55 25.65
C TYR A 278 5.23 9.30 25.30
N ARG A 279 4.13 8.90 25.96
CA ARG A 279 2.79 9.47 25.76
C ARG A 279 2.62 10.80 26.50
N ASN A 280 1.39 11.33 26.54
CA ASN A 280 1.10 12.58 27.28
C ASN A 280 1.15 12.38 28.80
N GLU A 281 1.29 11.14 29.26
CA GLU A 281 1.37 10.77 30.67
C GLU A 281 2.49 9.76 30.93
N LEU A 282 3.07 9.82 32.13
CA LEU A 282 4.09 8.92 32.64
C LEU A 282 3.77 8.55 34.09
N ALA A 283 3.35 7.31 34.31
CA ALA A 283 3.07 6.81 35.66
C ALA A 283 4.34 6.57 36.47
N LEU A 284 4.31 6.90 37.76
CA LEU A 284 5.37 6.54 38.69
C LEU A 284 5.40 5.03 38.92
N GLY A 285 6.60 4.46 39.04
CA GLY A 285 6.80 3.04 39.33
C GLY A 285 6.73 2.10 38.11
N THR A 286 6.28 2.59 36.95
CA THR A 286 6.39 1.82 35.70
C THR A 286 7.75 2.05 35.07
N ARG A 287 8.54 0.98 34.86
CA ARG A 287 9.74 1.08 34.02
C ARG A 287 9.31 1.36 32.59
N ALA A 288 9.96 2.33 31.94
CA ALA A 288 9.83 2.50 30.50
C ALA A 288 10.24 1.20 29.80
N LYS A 289 9.56 0.84 28.71
CA LYS A 289 9.89 -0.35 27.93
C LYS A 289 11.32 -0.19 27.40
N GLN A 290 12.23 -1.01 27.89
CA GLN A 290 13.62 -1.04 27.45
C GLN A 290 13.74 -1.90 26.20
N SER A 291 14.58 -1.48 25.26
CA SER A 291 14.86 -2.16 24.01
C SER A 291 16.29 -1.84 23.61
N ASP A 292 16.98 -2.82 23.03
CA ASP A 292 18.32 -2.65 22.47
C ASP A 292 18.28 -2.12 21.02
N ALA A 293 17.08 -1.86 20.49
CA ALA A 293 16.90 -1.29 19.16
C ALA A 293 17.50 0.12 19.07
N ILE A 294 18.30 0.35 18.03
CA ILE A 294 18.90 1.66 17.75
C ILE A 294 17.79 2.66 17.43
N ALA A 295 17.67 3.71 18.24
CA ALA A 295 16.67 4.75 18.02
C ALA A 295 17.05 5.69 16.87
N PHE A 296 18.22 6.31 17.04
CA PHE A 296 18.83 7.22 16.08
C PHE A 296 20.34 7.26 16.32
N LEU A 297 21.09 7.62 15.27
CA LEU A 297 22.50 8.00 15.36
C LEU A 297 22.62 9.51 15.22
N VAL A 298 23.50 10.13 16.01
CA VAL A 298 23.74 11.57 15.95
C VAL A 298 25.19 11.86 15.60
N TYR A 299 25.37 12.67 14.57
CA TYR A 299 26.66 13.26 14.24
C TYR A 299 26.81 14.56 15.04
N THR A 300 27.75 14.53 15.98
CA THR A 300 28.04 15.67 16.87
C THR A 300 29.18 16.52 16.31
N PRO A 301 29.06 17.85 16.30
CA PRO A 301 30.14 18.73 15.85
C PRO A 301 31.34 18.67 16.81
N ALA A 302 32.55 18.99 16.34
CA ALA A 302 33.74 18.96 17.18
C ALA A 302 33.63 19.86 18.42
N ALA A 303 32.96 21.02 18.29
CA ALA A 303 32.66 21.93 19.39
C ALA A 303 31.73 21.34 20.46
N ALA A 304 31.03 20.23 20.18
CA ALA A 304 30.23 19.54 21.18
C ALA A 304 31.09 18.69 22.15
N ARG A 305 32.39 18.50 21.89
CA ARG A 305 33.30 17.73 22.75
C ARG A 305 33.60 18.41 24.08
N ASP A 306 33.46 19.74 24.13
CA ASP A 306 33.67 20.52 25.35
C ASP A 306 32.51 20.36 26.35
N PHE A 307 31.42 19.69 25.94
CA PHE A 307 30.28 19.40 26.79
C PHE A 307 30.38 18.00 27.38
N PRO A 308 30.33 17.84 28.73
CA PRO A 308 30.50 16.55 29.39
C PRO A 308 29.34 15.57 29.11
N ARG A 309 28.16 16.08 28.73
CA ARG A 309 26.99 15.25 28.42
C ARG A 309 25.99 15.94 27.50
N LEU A 310 25.51 15.21 26.50
CA LEU A 310 24.42 15.63 25.62
C LEU A 310 23.14 14.89 26.03
N TYR A 311 22.07 15.67 26.26
CA TYR A 311 20.75 15.14 26.58
C TYR A 311 19.82 15.33 25.38
N TRP A 312 19.27 14.22 24.88
CA TRP A 312 18.30 14.22 23.80
C TRP A 312 16.89 14.33 24.38
N ARG A 313 16.31 15.52 24.29
CA ARG A 313 14.96 15.82 24.77
C ARG A 313 13.95 15.37 23.72
N GLY A 314 13.00 14.53 24.14
CA GLY A 314 11.82 14.18 23.34
C GLY A 314 10.55 14.89 23.82
N ARG A 315 10.27 14.80 25.13
CA ARG A 315 9.03 15.32 25.73
C ARG A 315 9.28 15.91 27.11
N VAL A 316 8.42 16.83 27.51
CA VAL A 316 8.41 17.46 28.84
C VAL A 316 7.06 17.17 29.50
N TYR A 317 7.10 16.74 30.75
CA TYR A 317 5.93 16.62 31.62
C TYR A 317 6.05 17.70 32.70
N ASP A 318 4.99 18.45 32.92
CA ASP A 318 5.02 19.67 33.73
C ASP A 318 4.00 19.65 34.87
N ARG A 319 3.03 18.72 34.87
CA ARG A 319 2.03 18.55 35.92
C ARG A 319 2.18 17.17 36.56
N PHE A 320 2.09 17.09 37.89
CA PHE A 320 2.09 15.83 38.61
C PHE A 320 0.80 15.67 39.41
N GLU A 321 -0.03 14.70 39.04
CA GLU A 321 -1.31 14.41 39.69
C GLU A 321 -1.58 12.91 39.68
N GLU A 322 -2.22 12.41 40.75
CA GLU A 322 -2.64 11.00 40.87
C GLU A 322 -1.52 9.99 40.54
N ASN A 323 -0.31 10.19 41.09
CA ASN A 323 0.87 9.36 40.82
C ASN A 323 1.33 9.31 39.35
N ARG A 324 0.95 10.30 38.54
CA ARG A 324 1.36 10.39 37.14
C ARG A 324 1.88 11.78 36.81
N TRP A 325 2.95 11.82 36.04
CA TRP A 325 3.40 13.02 35.34
C TRP A 325 2.58 13.18 34.07
N GLN A 326 2.15 14.40 33.76
CA GLN A 326 1.33 14.74 32.61
C GLN A 326 1.87 15.98 31.91
N THR A 327 1.65 16.07 30.61
CA THR A 327 1.91 17.28 29.82
C THR A 327 0.62 18.10 29.74
N SER A 328 0.67 19.36 30.17
CA SER A 328 -0.42 20.32 30.03
C SER A 328 -0.84 20.50 28.56
N GLU A 329 -2.07 20.96 28.30
CA GLU A 329 -2.51 21.26 26.94
C GLU A 329 -1.60 22.32 26.29
N LEU A 330 -0.91 21.92 25.21
CA LEU A 330 -0.01 22.77 24.44
C LEU A 330 -0.72 23.29 23.19
N LYS A 331 -0.46 24.55 22.83
CA LYS A 331 -0.89 25.07 21.55
C LYS A 331 0.08 24.56 20.48
N ASN A 332 -0.48 23.91 19.47
CA ASN A 332 0.26 23.43 18.31
C ASN A 332 0.33 24.55 17.25
N THR A 333 1.54 24.87 16.83
CA THR A 333 1.80 25.80 15.73
C THR A 333 2.56 25.04 14.64
N GLU A 334 2.12 25.14 13.40
CA GLU A 334 2.85 24.59 12.26
C GLU A 334 4.11 25.41 11.98
N TYR A 335 5.20 24.73 11.64
CA TYR A 335 6.48 25.33 11.29
C TYR A 335 7.02 24.75 9.99
N ALA A 336 7.48 25.62 9.10
CA ALA A 336 8.30 25.27 7.96
C ALA A 336 9.73 25.83 8.12
N PRO A 337 10.77 25.13 7.62
CA PRO A 337 12.16 25.60 7.73
C PRO A 337 12.41 27.00 7.13
N GLN A 338 11.56 27.42 6.20
CA GLN A 338 11.58 28.73 5.55
C GLN A 338 11.02 29.88 6.43
N ASP A 339 10.35 29.55 7.52
CA ASP A 339 9.78 30.52 8.46
C ASP A 339 10.86 31.13 9.38
N GLY A 340 12.09 30.60 9.32
CA GLY A 340 13.25 31.09 10.08
C GLY A 340 13.46 30.35 11.40
N ASP A 341 14.15 31.00 12.34
CA ASP A 341 14.47 30.43 13.65
C ASP A 341 13.24 30.47 14.58
N PHE A 342 13.16 29.50 15.47
CA PHE A 342 12.20 29.51 16.56
C PHE A 342 12.49 30.70 17.47
N ASN A 343 11.44 31.44 17.83
CA ASN A 343 11.56 32.46 18.85
C ASN A 343 11.84 31.75 20.18
N ILE A 344 13.03 31.96 20.75
CA ILE A 344 13.43 31.42 22.04
C ILE A 344 13.99 32.59 22.83
N PRO A 345 13.66 32.73 24.13
CA PRO A 345 14.23 33.79 24.96
C PRO A 345 15.76 33.75 24.89
N ASP A 346 16.34 34.83 24.40
CA ASP A 346 17.78 35.00 24.38
C ASP A 346 18.30 35.06 25.82
N THR A 347 19.38 34.34 26.09
CA THR A 347 19.98 34.29 27.42
C THR A 347 21.47 34.22 27.21
N GLU A 348 22.22 34.98 28.01
CA GLU A 348 23.67 35.02 27.93
C GLU A 348 24.28 33.61 28.06
N GLN A 349 25.41 33.38 27.38
CA GLN A 349 26.23 32.16 27.44
C GLN A 349 25.67 30.91 26.72
N ARG A 350 24.90 31.08 25.64
CA ARG A 350 24.48 29.96 24.77
C ARG A 350 25.41 29.76 23.58
N PHE A 351 25.64 28.50 23.22
CA PHE A 351 26.41 28.11 22.04
C PHE A 351 25.49 27.40 21.04
N ASN A 352 25.49 27.89 19.80
CA ASN A 352 24.72 27.26 18.73
C ASN A 352 25.52 26.08 18.18
N LEU A 353 24.90 24.90 18.21
CA LEU A 353 25.50 23.65 17.72
C LEU A 353 24.56 23.00 16.72
N ASN A 354 25.14 22.52 15.62
CA ASN A 354 24.42 21.80 14.58
C ASN A 354 24.58 20.30 14.76
N PHE A 355 23.46 19.59 14.87
CA PHE A 355 23.42 18.14 14.99
C PHE A 355 22.72 17.53 13.78
N SER A 356 23.28 16.45 13.24
CA SER A 356 22.63 15.68 12.16
C SER A 356 22.20 14.33 12.69
N PHE A 357 20.94 13.97 12.41
CA PHE A 357 20.31 12.75 12.93
C PHE A 357 20.04 11.76 11.79
N SER A 358 20.38 10.51 12.01
CA SER A 358 19.90 9.38 11.22
C SER A 358 18.91 8.58 12.07
N VAL A 359 17.62 8.70 11.76
CA VAL A 359 16.52 8.07 12.53
C VAL A 359 16.25 6.67 11.99
N TYR A 360 16.29 5.66 12.87
CA TYR A 360 16.08 4.25 12.51
C TYR A 360 14.73 3.71 12.99
N ILE A 361 14.09 4.35 13.96
CA ILE A 361 12.73 4.01 14.39
C ILE A 361 11.76 4.43 13.29
N LYS A 362 11.09 3.44 12.69
CA LYS A 362 10.03 3.69 11.72
C LYS A 362 8.86 4.40 12.38
N GLY A 363 8.49 5.55 11.84
CA GLY A 363 7.31 6.29 12.28
C GLY A 363 7.43 6.92 13.65
N GLN A 364 8.60 7.46 13.94
CA GLN A 364 8.78 8.41 15.03
C GLN A 364 8.01 9.71 14.72
N THR A 365 7.12 10.14 15.61
CA THR A 365 6.37 11.40 15.47
C THR A 365 6.96 12.57 16.28
N ILE A 366 7.77 12.27 17.30
CA ILE A 366 8.52 13.27 18.07
C ILE A 366 9.93 13.40 17.53
N LEU A 367 10.39 14.62 17.25
CA LEU A 367 11.80 14.89 16.99
C LEU A 367 12.56 14.92 18.32
N TYR A 368 13.55 14.04 18.49
CA TYR A 368 14.51 14.13 19.59
C TYR A 368 15.60 15.14 19.21
N SER A 369 15.83 16.14 20.06
CA SER A 369 16.83 17.17 19.83
C SER A 369 17.67 17.43 21.08
N ALA A 370 18.79 18.13 20.92
CA ALA A 370 19.45 18.75 22.06
C ALA A 370 18.49 19.77 22.73
N ALA A 371 18.86 20.21 23.94
CA ALA A 371 18.09 21.22 24.65
C ALA A 371 17.92 22.49 23.78
N GLN A 372 16.69 23.00 23.71
CA GLN A 372 16.33 24.23 23.00
C GLN A 372 16.75 24.23 21.51
N PRO A 373 16.12 23.39 20.65
CA PRO A 373 16.34 23.50 19.22
C PRO A 373 15.96 24.90 18.77
N ILE A 374 16.74 25.54 17.89
CA ILE A 374 16.49 26.88 17.33
C ILE A 374 15.96 26.83 15.90
N TRP A 375 16.18 25.74 15.19
CA TRP A 375 15.77 25.56 13.80
C TRP A 375 15.73 24.07 13.45
N THR A 376 14.88 23.67 12.50
CA THR A 376 14.85 22.30 11.97
C THR A 376 14.77 22.28 10.45
N SER A 377 15.47 21.32 9.82
CA SER A 377 15.49 21.17 8.36
C SER A 377 14.21 20.55 7.76
N HIS A 378 13.27 20.13 8.59
CA HIS A 378 12.02 19.50 8.19
C HIS A 378 10.82 20.27 8.76
N PRO A 379 9.67 20.29 8.06
CA PRO A 379 8.43 20.80 8.61
C PRO A 379 8.07 20.07 9.91
N ALA A 380 7.61 20.83 10.91
CA ALA A 380 7.33 20.32 12.24
C ALA A 380 6.08 20.97 12.83
N VAL A 381 5.55 20.34 13.88
CA VAL A 381 4.54 20.97 14.74
C VAL A 381 5.22 21.31 16.06
N ILE A 382 5.24 22.59 16.39
CA ILE A 382 5.80 23.09 17.64
C ILE A 382 4.67 23.16 18.66
N ALA A 383 4.87 22.48 19.79
CA ALA A 383 3.94 22.52 20.92
C ALA A 383 4.48 23.49 21.98
N CYS A 384 3.85 24.66 22.12
CA CYS A 384 4.26 25.71 23.07
C CYS A 384 3.20 25.96 24.14
N ARG A 385 3.65 26.38 25.32
CA ARG A 385 2.78 26.89 26.38
C ARG A 385 2.48 28.37 26.13
N HIS A 386 1.20 28.76 26.13
CA HIS A 386 0.84 30.16 25.94
C HIS A 386 1.25 30.99 27.17
N SER A 387 2.30 31.80 27.02
CA SER A 387 2.67 32.85 27.97
C SER A 387 3.02 34.11 27.20
N GLY A 388 2.07 35.05 27.08
CA GLY A 388 2.36 36.42 26.64
C GLY A 388 2.90 36.57 25.22
N GLY A 389 2.40 35.80 24.24
CA GLY A 389 2.72 36.01 22.82
C GLY A 389 4.04 35.43 22.33
N LYS A 390 4.73 34.61 23.13
CA LYS A 390 5.96 33.92 22.72
C LYS A 390 5.81 32.40 22.92
N CYS A 391 5.99 31.65 21.82
CA CYS A 391 6.89 30.50 21.85
C CYS A 391 8.30 31.10 22.03
#